data_AF-A0A1M6D4C4-F1
#
_entry.id   AF-A0A1M6D4C4-F1
#
_cell.length_a   1.000
_cell.length_b   1.000
_cell.length_c   1.000
_cell.angle_alpha   90.00
_cell.angle_beta   90.00
_cell.angle_gamma   90.00
#
_symmetry.space_group_name_H-M   'P 1'
#
loop_
_entity.id
_entity.type
_entity.pdbx_description
1 polymer ?
#
loop_
_entity_poly.entity_id
_entity_poly.type
_entity_poly.pdbx_seq_one_letter_code
_entity_poly.pdbx_strand_id
1 'polypeptide(L)'
;MKITYVRHSCFTLEIEKTVLIFDYFNGKLPKFDRKKTICVFSSHGHMDHFNKKIFRLADIYENVYFILSDDIREQVDVHSLPLATEGKILYMGPDELLQLENMGIRTLQSTDLGVAFIIRMEGLSIYHGGDLHWWSWNSEGEEFNDNMKKAFLHEMDKIKGERFDVAFLPLDPRLQERYSWGFDYFMRNTYTELAIPMHFWNNYKSLAAFREMECAQEYRDKIMLITHREETLL
;
A
#
# COMPACT_ATOMS: atom_id res chain seq x y z
N MET A 1 -9.09 10.95 -11.32
CA MET A 1 -8.49 10.15 -10.23
C MET A 1 -8.96 10.75 -8.93
N LYS A 2 -9.47 9.94 -8.01
CA LYS A 2 -9.94 10.34 -6.68
C LYS A 2 -9.30 9.43 -5.64
N ILE A 3 -8.65 9.99 -4.62
CA ILE A 3 -7.98 9.19 -3.59
C ILE A 3 -8.65 9.48 -2.24
N THR A 4 -8.98 8.43 -1.49
CA THR A 4 -9.55 8.56 -0.14
C THR A 4 -8.72 7.77 0.85
N TYR A 5 -8.30 8.44 1.92
CA TYR A 5 -7.74 7.78 3.09
C TYR A 5 -8.87 7.21 3.95
N VAL A 6 -8.90 5.89 4.13
CA VAL A 6 -9.91 5.24 4.98
C VAL A 6 -9.38 5.18 6.40
N ARG A 7 -8.26 4.47 6.62
CA ARG A 7 -7.65 4.28 7.95
C ARG A 7 -6.30 3.59 7.84
N HIS A 8 -5.32 4.01 8.65
CA HIS A 8 -3.99 3.39 8.77
C HIS A 8 -3.30 3.16 7.41
N SER A 9 -3.32 1.95 6.87
CA SER A 9 -2.77 1.60 5.55
C SER A 9 -3.84 1.43 4.47
N CYS A 10 -5.12 1.63 4.83
CA CYS A 10 -6.24 1.48 3.91
C CYS A 10 -6.54 2.77 3.14
N PHE A 11 -6.46 2.67 1.81
CA PHE A 11 -6.78 3.72 0.86
C PHE A 11 -7.66 3.20 -0.25
N THR A 12 -8.42 4.10 -0.87
CA THR A 12 -9.13 3.82 -2.12
C THR A 12 -8.66 4.77 -3.20
N LEU A 13 -8.35 4.25 -4.37
CA LEU A 13 -8.01 5.03 -5.57
C LEU A 13 -9.05 4.74 -6.64
N GLU A 14 -9.89 5.71 -6.93
CA GLU A 14 -10.93 5.64 -7.95
C GLU A 14 -10.47 6.36 -9.22
N ILE A 15 -10.38 5.61 -10.31
CA ILE A 15 -10.05 6.09 -11.66
C ILE A 15 -11.26 5.88 -12.58
N GLU A 16 -11.09 5.98 -13.89
CA GLU A 16 -12.23 6.10 -14.81
C GLU A 16 -13.14 4.88 -14.72
N LYS A 17 -12.55 3.68 -14.80
CA LYS A 17 -13.31 2.42 -14.87
C LYS A 17 -13.10 1.51 -13.65
N THR A 18 -12.09 1.81 -12.84
CA THR A 18 -11.65 0.93 -11.77
C THR A 18 -11.54 1.64 -10.43
N VAL A 19 -11.79 0.91 -9.36
CA VAL A 19 -11.49 1.31 -7.99
C VAL A 19 -10.49 0.32 -7.41
N LEU A 20 -9.35 0.83 -6.97
CA LEU A 20 -8.36 0.08 -6.21
C LEU A 20 -8.62 0.31 -4.72
N ILE A 21 -8.67 -0.76 -3.94
CA ILE A 21 -8.82 -0.71 -2.48
C ILE A 21 -7.62 -1.41 -1.88
N PHE A 22 -6.80 -0.69 -1.13
CA PHE A 22 -5.59 -1.24 -0.51
C PHE A 22 -5.84 -1.53 0.98
N ASP A 23 -5.25 -2.62 1.48
CA ASP A 23 -5.07 -2.98 2.88
C ASP A 23 -6.29 -2.69 3.78
N TYR A 24 -7.47 -3.13 3.32
CA TYR A 24 -8.68 -2.97 4.09
C TYR A 24 -8.71 -3.91 5.29
N PHE A 25 -8.71 -3.31 6.48
CA PHE A 25 -8.94 -4.02 7.74
C PHE A 25 -10.14 -3.47 8.54
N ASN A 26 -10.43 -2.17 8.40
CA ASN A 26 -11.47 -1.44 9.12
C ASN A 26 -11.73 -0.08 8.45
N GLY A 27 -12.82 0.60 8.85
CA GLY A 27 -13.24 1.89 8.36
C GLY A 27 -14.40 1.78 7.37
N LYS A 28 -14.99 2.91 7.04
CA LYS A 28 -16.09 2.98 6.07
C LYS A 28 -15.52 3.26 4.70
N LEU A 29 -15.74 2.34 3.76
CA LEU A 29 -15.44 2.58 2.35
C LEU A 29 -16.43 3.60 1.75
N PRO A 30 -15.98 4.47 0.84
CA PRO A 30 -16.88 5.27 0.00
C PRO A 30 -17.85 4.39 -0.78
N LYS A 31 -18.96 4.96 -1.23
CA LYS A 31 -19.83 4.30 -2.20
C LYS A 31 -19.27 4.51 -3.60
N PHE A 32 -18.98 3.42 -4.31
CA PHE A 32 -18.53 3.45 -5.69
C PHE A 32 -19.67 3.16 -6.66
N ASP A 33 -19.52 3.60 -7.91
CA ASP A 33 -20.40 3.18 -9.01
C ASP A 33 -20.32 1.66 -9.18
N ARG A 34 -21.48 0.99 -9.21
CA ARG A 34 -21.58 -0.47 -9.32
C ARG A 34 -21.12 -1.01 -10.66
N LYS A 35 -20.97 -0.14 -11.67
CA LYS A 35 -20.44 -0.50 -13.00
C LYS A 35 -18.91 -0.59 -13.04
N LYS A 36 -18.21 -0.03 -12.05
CA LYS A 36 -16.74 -0.07 -12.01
C LYS A 36 -16.23 -1.43 -11.57
N THR A 37 -15.06 -1.81 -12.08
CA THR A 37 -14.31 -2.95 -11.58
C THR A 37 -13.68 -2.58 -10.24
N ILE A 38 -13.87 -3.43 -9.23
CA ILE A 38 -13.27 -3.26 -7.91
C ILE A 38 -12.08 -4.21 -7.79
N CYS A 39 -10.87 -3.69 -7.58
CA CYS A 39 -9.70 -4.51 -7.30
C CYS A 39 -9.21 -4.25 -5.88
N VAL A 40 -9.34 -5.25 -5.03
CA VAL A 40 -8.87 -5.23 -3.65
C VAL A 40 -7.46 -5.78 -3.61
N PHE A 41 -6.54 -5.04 -2.99
CA PHE A 41 -5.16 -5.42 -2.75
C PHE A 41 -4.95 -5.57 -1.24
N SER A 42 -4.33 -6.66 -0.81
CA SER A 42 -3.90 -6.82 0.59
C SER A 42 -2.47 -7.30 0.64
N SER A 43 -1.60 -6.44 1.17
CA SER A 43 -0.15 -6.62 1.17
C SER A 43 0.32 -7.75 2.06
N HIS A 44 -0.41 -8.05 3.14
CA HIS A 44 -0.14 -9.16 4.05
C HIS A 44 -1.28 -9.38 5.04
N GLY A 45 -1.17 -10.43 5.85
CA GLY A 45 -2.22 -10.93 6.74
C GLY A 45 -2.28 -10.32 8.15
N HIS A 46 -1.56 -9.24 8.48
CA HIS A 46 -1.71 -8.60 9.79
C HIS A 46 -3.09 -7.95 9.96
N MET A 47 -3.55 -7.85 11.20
CA MET A 47 -4.91 -7.41 11.55
C MET A 47 -5.21 -5.95 11.22
N ASP A 48 -4.18 -5.14 11.00
CA ASP A 48 -4.22 -3.75 10.58
C ASP A 48 -4.07 -3.56 9.06
N HIS A 49 -3.95 -4.66 8.30
CA HIS A 49 -3.87 -4.66 6.83
C HIS A 49 -4.95 -5.52 6.16
N PHE A 50 -5.43 -6.59 6.80
CA PHE A 50 -6.40 -7.50 6.19
C PHE A 50 -7.60 -7.82 7.09
N ASN A 51 -8.79 -7.80 6.49
CA ASN A 51 -10.01 -8.29 7.12
C ASN A 51 -10.92 -8.99 6.10
N LYS A 52 -11.28 -10.24 6.38
CA LYS A 52 -12.16 -11.08 5.55
C LYS A 52 -13.52 -10.45 5.23
N LYS A 53 -13.97 -9.44 5.99
CA LYS A 53 -15.18 -8.67 5.63
C LYS A 53 -15.09 -8.03 4.25
N ILE A 54 -13.88 -7.81 3.71
CA ILE A 54 -13.69 -7.25 2.38
C ILE A 54 -14.31 -8.12 1.27
N PHE A 55 -14.40 -9.44 1.48
CA PHE A 55 -15.02 -10.37 0.53
C PHE A 55 -16.51 -10.10 0.30
N ARG A 56 -17.20 -9.43 1.24
CA ARG A 56 -18.61 -9.02 1.08
C ARG A 56 -18.82 -8.00 -0.04
N LEU A 57 -17.75 -7.38 -0.56
CA LEU A 57 -17.86 -6.55 -1.76
C LEU A 57 -18.37 -7.35 -2.97
N ALA A 58 -18.12 -8.66 -3.02
CA ALA A 58 -18.65 -9.53 -4.09
C ALA A 58 -20.18 -9.67 -4.08
N ASP A 59 -20.85 -9.38 -2.96
CA ASP A 59 -22.31 -9.34 -2.90
C ASP A 59 -22.88 -8.02 -3.48
N ILE A 60 -22.04 -7.00 -3.63
CA ILE A 60 -22.43 -5.64 -4.01
C ILE A 60 -22.03 -5.32 -5.44
N TYR A 61 -20.83 -5.76 -5.84
CA TYR A 61 -20.18 -5.46 -7.11
C TYR A 61 -20.01 -6.73 -7.94
N GLU A 62 -20.44 -6.67 -9.20
CA GLU A 62 -20.37 -7.81 -10.12
C GLU A 62 -18.91 -8.13 -10.50
N ASN A 63 -18.17 -7.09 -10.89
CA ASN A 63 -16.76 -7.15 -11.27
C ASN A 63 -15.88 -6.79 -10.07
N VAL A 64 -15.43 -7.81 -9.34
CA VAL A 64 -14.51 -7.64 -8.21
C VAL A 64 -13.37 -8.64 -8.29
N TYR A 65 -12.16 -8.23 -7.95
CA TYR A 65 -11.00 -9.10 -7.81
C TYR A 65 -10.33 -8.86 -6.46
N PHE A 66 -9.84 -9.93 -5.85
CA PHE A 66 -9.09 -9.89 -4.60
C PHE A 66 -7.67 -10.37 -4.88
N ILE A 67 -6.72 -9.44 -4.95
CA ILE A 67 -5.31 -9.67 -5.15
C ILE A 67 -4.65 -9.63 -3.78
N LEU A 68 -4.28 -10.79 -3.27
CA LEU A 68 -3.83 -10.98 -1.89
C LEU A 68 -2.38 -11.47 -1.90
N SER A 69 -1.58 -11.02 -0.94
CA SER A 69 -0.31 -11.69 -0.65
C SER A 69 -0.53 -13.16 -0.31
N ASP A 70 0.39 -14.04 -0.71
CA ASP A 70 0.26 -15.47 -0.54
C ASP A 70 0.23 -15.93 0.93
N ASP A 71 0.84 -15.17 1.85
CA ASP A 71 0.76 -15.38 3.30
C ASP A 71 -0.69 -15.33 3.84
N ILE A 72 -1.59 -14.62 3.14
CA ILE A 72 -3.00 -14.52 3.52
C ILE A 72 -3.75 -15.84 3.28
N ARG A 73 -3.24 -16.72 2.41
CA ARG A 73 -3.93 -17.94 1.98
C ARG A 73 -4.33 -18.82 3.14
N GLU A 74 -3.47 -18.98 4.15
CA GLU A 74 -3.74 -19.80 5.33
C GLU A 74 -4.84 -19.24 6.22
N GLN A 75 -5.10 -17.92 6.12
CA GLN A 75 -6.17 -17.28 6.86
C GLN A 75 -7.52 -17.42 6.15
N VAL A 76 -7.58 -17.78 4.87
CA VAL A 76 -8.80 -17.76 4.07
C VAL A 76 -9.37 -19.16 3.88
N ASP A 77 -10.48 -19.45 4.57
CA ASP A 77 -11.33 -20.60 4.23
C ASP A 77 -12.29 -20.21 3.11
N VAL A 78 -11.96 -20.61 1.88
CA VAL A 78 -12.74 -20.30 0.68
C VAL A 78 -14.18 -20.81 0.74
N HIS A 79 -14.45 -21.88 1.50
CA HIS A 79 -15.81 -22.41 1.64
C HIS A 79 -16.70 -21.54 2.55
N SER A 80 -16.09 -20.67 3.36
CA SER A 80 -16.79 -19.71 4.22
C SER A 80 -17.10 -18.37 3.53
N LEU A 81 -16.62 -18.18 2.30
CA LEU A 81 -16.77 -16.93 1.55
C LEU A 81 -18.07 -16.89 0.73
N PRO A 82 -18.54 -15.69 0.34
CA PRO A 82 -19.66 -15.58 -0.59
C PRO A 82 -19.39 -16.35 -1.88
N LEU A 83 -20.38 -17.08 -2.42
CA LEU A 83 -20.23 -17.80 -3.70
C LEU A 83 -19.75 -16.88 -4.83
N ALA A 84 -20.14 -15.60 -4.77
CA ALA A 84 -19.73 -14.58 -5.72
C ALA A 84 -18.20 -14.32 -5.74
N THR A 85 -17.40 -14.85 -4.80
CA THR A 85 -15.93 -14.77 -4.81
C THR A 85 -15.25 -15.90 -5.57
N GLU A 86 -15.99 -16.92 -6.03
CA GLU A 86 -15.41 -18.06 -6.75
C GLU A 86 -14.66 -17.59 -8.00
N GLY A 87 -13.39 -18.01 -8.13
CA GLY A 87 -12.51 -17.62 -9.24
C GLY A 87 -12.03 -16.15 -9.23
N LYS A 88 -12.32 -15.38 -8.17
CA LYS A 88 -11.98 -13.94 -8.08
C LYS A 88 -10.83 -13.63 -7.12
N ILE A 89 -10.27 -14.65 -6.44
CA ILE A 89 -9.16 -14.49 -5.50
C ILE A 89 -7.88 -14.95 -6.17
N LEU A 90 -6.89 -14.06 -6.21
CA LEU A 90 -5.58 -14.26 -6.80
C LEU A 90 -4.55 -14.02 -5.70
N TYR A 91 -3.70 -15.01 -5.47
CA TYR A 91 -2.60 -14.90 -4.52
C TYR A 91 -1.31 -14.55 -5.26
N MET A 92 -0.51 -13.66 -4.70
CA MET A 92 0.81 -13.30 -5.23
C MET A 92 1.88 -13.38 -4.14
N GLY A 93 2.97 -14.08 -4.43
CA GLY A 93 4.18 -14.05 -3.62
C GLY A 93 5.11 -12.89 -4.00
N PRO A 94 6.28 -12.76 -3.34
CA PRO A 94 7.32 -11.81 -3.73
C PRO A 94 7.85 -12.04 -5.16
N ASP A 95 8.23 -10.96 -5.84
CA ASP A 95 8.85 -10.97 -7.19
C ASP A 95 7.99 -11.62 -8.29
N GLU A 96 6.67 -11.66 -8.12
CA GLU A 96 5.75 -12.21 -9.10
C GLU A 96 5.17 -11.14 -10.04
N LEU A 97 4.75 -11.60 -11.22
CA LEU A 97 4.07 -10.81 -12.24
C LEU A 97 2.71 -11.41 -12.53
N LEU A 98 1.69 -10.56 -12.55
CA LEU A 98 0.32 -10.93 -12.89
C LEU A 98 -0.26 -9.93 -13.90
N GLN A 99 -0.79 -10.45 -15.00
CA GLN A 99 -1.60 -9.67 -15.92
C GLN A 99 -3.08 -10.01 -15.67
N LEU A 100 -3.83 -9.03 -15.18
CA LEU A 100 -5.26 -9.13 -14.93
C LEU A 100 -5.99 -8.14 -15.84
N GLU A 101 -6.66 -8.64 -16.88
CA GLU A 101 -7.26 -7.79 -17.92
C GLU A 101 -6.23 -6.78 -18.49
N ASN A 102 -6.48 -5.47 -18.35
CA ASN A 102 -5.59 -4.38 -18.76
C ASN A 102 -4.69 -3.86 -17.64
N MET A 103 -4.63 -4.55 -16.50
CA MET A 103 -3.83 -4.21 -15.32
C MET A 103 -2.62 -5.13 -15.21
N GLY A 104 -1.42 -4.56 -15.28
CA GLY A 104 -0.19 -5.25 -14.96
C GLY A 104 0.16 -5.05 -13.48
N ILE A 105 0.42 -6.14 -12.76
CA ILE A 105 0.74 -6.14 -11.33
C ILE A 105 2.09 -6.83 -11.16
N ARG A 106 2.98 -6.20 -10.40
CA ARG A 106 4.25 -6.77 -9.94
C ARG A 106 4.36 -6.63 -8.44
N THR A 107 4.96 -7.61 -7.77
CA THR A 107 5.24 -7.57 -6.34
C THR A 107 6.72 -7.42 -6.04
N LEU A 108 7.04 -6.82 -4.89
CA LEU A 108 8.35 -6.84 -4.24
C LEU A 108 8.23 -7.54 -2.89
N GLN A 109 9.34 -8.03 -2.35
CA GLN A 109 9.33 -8.62 -1.02
C GLN A 109 9.19 -7.54 0.06
N SER A 110 8.25 -7.71 1.00
CA SER A 110 8.20 -6.86 2.18
C SER A 110 9.33 -7.20 3.16
N THR A 111 9.85 -6.19 3.86
CA THR A 111 10.82 -6.37 4.92
C THR A 111 10.19 -6.76 6.26
N ASP A 112 8.86 -6.71 6.38
CA ASP A 112 8.12 -7.24 7.53
C ASP A 112 7.38 -8.53 7.15
N LEU A 113 6.19 -8.41 6.54
CA LEU A 113 5.42 -9.54 6.01
C LEU A 113 4.81 -9.23 4.64
N GLY A 114 4.67 -10.26 3.80
CA GLY A 114 4.01 -10.23 2.51
C GLY A 114 4.74 -9.41 1.44
N VAL A 115 4.02 -8.54 0.73
CA VAL A 115 4.50 -7.88 -0.50
C VAL A 115 4.21 -6.39 -0.57
N ALA A 116 5.03 -5.66 -1.31
CA ALA A 116 4.65 -4.36 -1.88
C ALA A 116 4.09 -4.55 -3.29
N PHE A 117 3.12 -3.75 -3.70
CA PHE A 117 2.51 -3.82 -5.04
C PHE A 117 2.97 -2.68 -5.95
N ILE A 118 3.22 -3.02 -7.21
CA ILE A 118 3.41 -2.09 -8.32
C ILE A 118 2.36 -2.39 -9.36
N ILE A 119 1.49 -1.42 -9.64
CA ILE A 119 0.31 -1.59 -10.48
C ILE A 119 0.40 -0.60 -11.64
N ARG A 120 0.26 -1.10 -12.86
CA ARG A 120 0.21 -0.30 -14.07
C ARG A 120 -1.10 -0.53 -14.80
N MET A 121 -1.92 0.51 -14.91
CA MET A 121 -3.20 0.45 -15.59
C MET A 121 -3.71 1.85 -15.95
N GLU A 122 -4.59 1.96 -16.95
CA GLU A 122 -5.22 3.25 -17.33
C GLU A 122 -4.21 4.41 -17.50
N GLY A 123 -2.98 4.11 -17.93
CA GLY A 123 -1.90 5.09 -18.10
C GLY A 123 -1.21 5.54 -16.80
N LEU A 124 -1.58 4.96 -15.65
CA LEU A 124 -1.01 5.24 -14.33
C LEU A 124 -0.04 4.15 -13.88
N SER A 125 0.98 4.55 -13.14
CA SER A 125 1.92 3.71 -12.41
C SER A 125 1.77 3.98 -10.91
N ILE A 126 1.35 2.97 -10.14
CA ILE A 126 0.99 3.09 -8.73
C ILE A 126 1.88 2.16 -7.90
N TYR A 127 2.43 2.67 -6.80
CA TYR A 127 3.16 1.88 -5.80
C TYR A 127 2.38 1.85 -4.48
N HIS A 128 2.20 0.66 -3.91
CA HIS A 128 1.70 0.50 -2.55
C HIS A 128 2.71 -0.30 -1.74
N GLY A 129 3.37 0.34 -0.77
CA GLY A 129 4.49 -0.26 -0.04
C GLY A 129 4.15 -1.48 0.80
N GLY A 130 2.88 -1.68 1.18
CA GLY A 130 2.58 -2.56 2.31
C GLY A 130 3.46 -2.17 3.49
N ASP A 131 4.14 -3.14 4.10
CA ASP A 131 5.13 -2.89 5.15
C ASP A 131 6.58 -3.03 4.66
N LEU A 132 6.83 -2.83 3.37
CA LEU A 132 8.19 -2.68 2.85
C LEU A 132 8.77 -1.33 3.29
N HIS A 133 9.55 -1.35 4.37
CA HIS A 133 10.19 -0.17 4.93
C HIS A 133 11.58 -0.46 5.50
N TRP A 134 12.34 0.62 5.76
CA TRP A 134 13.59 0.54 6.50
C TRP A 134 13.29 0.51 8.01
N TRP A 135 12.91 -0.67 8.52
CA TRP A 135 12.57 -0.90 9.93
C TRP A 135 13.79 -0.86 10.85
N SER A 136 14.32 0.34 11.11
CA SER A 136 15.46 0.51 12.02
C SER A 136 15.01 0.94 13.42
N TRP A 137 15.13 0.05 14.39
CA TRP A 137 14.66 0.26 15.75
C TRP A 137 15.81 0.58 16.71
N ASN A 138 15.62 1.60 17.54
CA ASN A 138 16.58 1.97 18.60
C ASN A 138 16.73 0.90 19.69
N SER A 139 15.75 0.01 19.83
CA SER A 139 15.77 -1.11 20.79
C SER A 139 16.55 -2.33 20.28
N GLU A 140 16.83 -2.40 18.98
CA GLU A 140 17.45 -3.56 18.35
C GLU A 140 18.96 -3.35 18.15
N GLY A 141 19.68 -4.47 18.05
CA GLY A 141 21.14 -4.46 17.82
C GLY A 141 21.53 -3.91 16.44
N GLU A 142 22.82 -3.56 16.29
CA GLU A 142 23.38 -3.08 15.02
C GLU A 142 23.20 -4.12 13.89
N GLU A 143 23.47 -5.40 14.18
CA GLU A 143 23.31 -6.48 13.20
C GLU A 143 21.88 -6.58 12.65
N PHE A 144 20.87 -6.49 13.53
CA PHE A 144 19.47 -6.49 13.11
C PHE A 144 19.18 -5.30 12.20
N ASN A 145 19.56 -4.09 12.64
CA ASN A 145 19.33 -2.85 11.90
C ASN A 145 20.02 -2.84 10.52
N ASP A 146 21.24 -3.40 10.45
CA ASP A 146 21.98 -3.56 9.20
C ASP A 146 21.32 -4.55 8.25
N ASN A 147 20.76 -5.65 8.77
CA ASN A 147 20.03 -6.61 7.97
C ASN A 147 18.73 -5.98 7.41
N MET A 148 18.00 -5.22 8.23
CA MET A 148 16.80 -4.48 7.78
C MET A 148 17.15 -3.46 6.69
N LYS A 149 18.26 -2.74 6.85
CA LYS A 149 18.78 -1.84 5.82
C LYS A 149 19.07 -2.60 4.53
N LYS A 150 19.88 -3.66 4.58
CA LYS A 150 20.26 -4.43 3.38
C LYS A 150 19.05 -4.99 2.65
N ALA A 151 18.10 -5.56 3.38
CA ALA A 151 16.87 -6.11 2.81
C ALA A 151 16.03 -5.02 2.14
N PHE A 152 15.81 -3.88 2.81
CA PHE A 152 15.07 -2.77 2.22
C PHE A 152 15.76 -2.21 0.97
N LEU A 153 17.08 -1.97 1.03
CA LEU A 153 17.84 -1.44 -0.11
C LEU A 153 17.84 -2.39 -1.30
N HIS A 154 17.91 -3.71 -1.06
CA HIS A 154 17.84 -4.72 -2.11
C HIS A 154 16.55 -4.61 -2.92
N GLU A 155 15.40 -4.43 -2.26
CA GLU A 155 14.11 -4.28 -2.93
C GLU A 155 13.99 -2.92 -3.65
N MET A 156 14.53 -1.85 -3.06
CA MET A 156 14.54 -0.53 -3.70
C MET A 156 15.40 -0.49 -4.96
N ASP A 157 16.50 -1.26 -5.01
CA ASP A 157 17.34 -1.36 -6.20
C ASP A 157 16.58 -1.95 -7.40
N LYS A 158 15.62 -2.85 -7.17
CA LYS A 158 14.76 -3.44 -8.23
C LYS A 158 13.84 -2.42 -8.92
N ILE A 159 13.61 -1.27 -8.31
CA ILE A 159 12.72 -0.21 -8.80
C ILE A 159 13.40 1.14 -8.98
N LYS A 160 14.73 1.16 -8.89
CA LYS A 160 15.52 2.38 -8.98
C LYS A 160 15.32 3.06 -10.32
N GLY A 161 14.98 4.35 -10.29
CA GLY A 161 14.71 5.17 -11.46
C GLY A 161 13.35 4.91 -12.12
N GLU A 162 12.50 4.06 -11.54
CA GLU A 162 11.12 3.92 -12.01
C GLU A 162 10.27 5.14 -11.69
N ARG A 163 9.22 5.34 -12.49
CA ARG A 163 8.25 6.42 -12.32
C ARG A 163 6.97 5.90 -11.67
N PHE A 164 6.48 6.65 -10.67
CA PHE A 164 5.21 6.42 -10.02
C PHE A 164 4.39 7.71 -9.99
N ASP A 165 3.16 7.64 -10.52
CA ASP A 165 2.21 8.74 -10.41
C ASP A 165 1.70 8.87 -8.98
N VAL A 166 1.52 7.74 -8.28
CA VAL A 166 1.11 7.69 -6.87
C VAL A 166 1.91 6.62 -6.14
N ALA A 167 2.47 6.97 -4.97
CA ALA A 167 3.12 6.03 -4.08
C ALA A 167 2.56 6.13 -2.65
N PHE A 168 2.05 5.02 -2.10
CA PHE A 168 1.67 4.90 -0.69
C PHE A 168 2.85 4.33 0.08
N LEU A 169 3.38 5.08 1.05
CA LEU A 169 4.68 4.81 1.69
C LEU A 169 4.58 4.80 3.23
N PRO A 170 5.13 3.79 3.94
CA PRO A 170 5.14 3.80 5.39
C PRO A 170 5.89 5.00 5.96
N LEU A 171 5.36 5.60 7.01
CA LEU A 171 5.96 6.69 7.77
C LEU A 171 5.65 6.51 9.26
N ASP A 172 6.29 5.53 9.89
CA ASP A 172 5.92 5.04 11.23
C ASP A 172 6.64 5.77 12.37
N PRO A 173 5.95 6.64 13.16
CA PRO A 173 6.57 7.44 14.21
C PRO A 173 7.15 6.62 15.37
N ARG A 174 6.83 5.33 15.49
CA ARG A 174 7.41 4.45 16.52
C ARG A 174 8.91 4.26 16.32
N LEU A 175 9.41 4.47 15.09
CA LEU A 175 10.84 4.47 14.75
C LEU A 175 11.58 5.76 15.18
N GLN A 176 10.90 6.69 15.86
CA GLN A 176 11.49 7.92 16.42
C GLN A 176 12.21 8.73 15.34
N GLU A 177 13.50 9.03 15.50
CA GLU A 177 14.29 9.82 14.55
C GLU A 177 14.51 9.14 13.19
N ARG A 178 14.20 7.84 13.10
CA ARG A 178 14.43 6.99 11.91
C ARG A 178 13.18 6.78 11.06
N TYR A 179 12.03 7.28 11.51
CA TYR A 179 10.72 7.06 10.88
C TYR A 179 10.59 7.50 9.41
N SER A 180 11.46 8.40 8.95
CA SER A 180 11.45 8.90 7.59
C SER A 180 12.43 8.19 6.66
N TRP A 181 13.30 7.31 7.17
CA TRP A 181 14.45 6.80 6.39
C TRP A 181 14.03 6.02 5.14
N GLY A 182 13.08 5.10 5.26
CA GLY A 182 12.59 4.35 4.10
C GLY A 182 11.85 5.24 3.11
N PHE A 183 11.05 6.18 3.60
CA PHE A 183 10.31 7.14 2.77
C PHE A 183 11.27 8.03 1.98
N ASP A 184 12.24 8.64 2.65
CA ASP A 184 13.25 9.50 2.03
C ASP A 184 14.07 8.75 0.99
N TYR A 185 14.52 7.53 1.33
CA TYR A 185 15.27 6.70 0.39
C TYR A 185 14.46 6.39 -0.87
N PHE A 186 13.18 6.03 -0.74
CA PHE A 186 12.28 5.79 -1.87
C PHE A 186 12.15 7.04 -2.76
N MET A 187 11.90 8.20 -2.16
CA MET A 187 11.73 9.47 -2.89
C MET A 187 12.99 9.91 -3.63
N ARG A 188 14.18 9.60 -3.11
CA ARG A 188 15.46 9.93 -3.74
C ARG A 188 15.86 8.97 -4.87
N ASN A 189 15.31 7.75 -4.87
CA ASN A 189 15.71 6.71 -5.83
C ASN A 189 14.64 6.41 -6.88
N THR A 190 13.48 7.07 -6.84
CA THR A 190 12.38 6.91 -7.80
C THR A 190 11.88 8.28 -8.28
N TYR A 191 11.21 8.30 -9.43
CA TYR A 191 10.50 9.49 -9.91
C TYR A 191 9.04 9.43 -9.47
N THR A 192 8.75 9.97 -8.30
CA THR A 192 7.40 9.98 -7.73
C THR A 192 6.73 11.34 -7.91
N GLU A 193 5.49 11.38 -8.39
CA GLU A 193 4.71 12.62 -8.56
C GLU A 193 3.89 12.96 -7.31
N LEU A 194 3.24 11.97 -6.71
CA LEU A 194 2.45 12.10 -5.48
C LEU A 194 2.82 10.99 -4.48
N ALA A 195 3.31 11.37 -3.31
CA ALA A 195 3.65 10.46 -2.22
C ALA A 195 2.65 10.62 -1.06
N ILE A 196 2.02 9.53 -0.66
CA ILE A 196 0.96 9.50 0.35
C ILE A 196 1.46 8.68 1.56
N PRO A 197 1.70 9.32 2.72
CA PRO A 197 2.12 8.62 3.92
C PRO A 197 1.05 7.66 4.44
N MET A 198 1.47 6.49 4.87
CA MET A 198 0.67 5.50 5.58
C MET A 198 1.38 5.02 6.86
N HIS A 199 0.79 4.08 7.58
CA HIS A 199 1.40 3.48 8.78
C HIS A 199 1.75 4.46 9.92
N PHE A 200 1.13 5.65 9.95
CA PHE A 200 1.45 6.73 10.89
C PHE A 200 0.62 6.72 12.20
N TRP A 201 -0.14 5.65 12.47
CA TRP A 201 -0.87 5.43 13.74
C TRP A 201 -1.82 6.58 14.20
N ASN A 202 -2.44 7.29 13.26
CA ASN A 202 -3.23 8.53 13.51
C ASN A 202 -2.41 9.70 14.10
N ASN A 203 -1.07 9.63 14.05
CA ASN A 203 -0.20 10.74 14.39
C ASN A 203 -0.12 11.72 13.21
N TYR A 204 -1.20 12.45 12.95
CA TYR A 204 -1.22 13.44 11.87
C TYR A 204 -0.15 14.54 12.02
N LYS A 205 0.31 14.79 13.25
CA LYS A 205 1.39 15.74 13.54
C LYS A 205 2.74 15.29 12.98
N SER A 206 3.03 13.98 12.95
CA SER A 206 4.27 13.48 12.36
C SER A 206 4.31 13.69 10.84
N LEU A 207 3.16 13.69 10.15
CA LEU A 207 3.10 14.00 8.73
C LEU A 207 3.52 15.45 8.44
N ALA A 208 2.96 16.38 9.22
CA ALA A 208 3.32 17.79 9.13
C ALA A 208 4.79 18.02 9.50
N ALA A 209 5.29 17.35 10.55
CA ALA A 209 6.69 17.44 10.93
C ALA A 209 7.63 16.91 9.84
N PHE A 210 7.32 15.74 9.25
CA PHE A 210 8.12 15.15 8.17
C PHE A 210 8.24 16.07 6.96
N ARG A 211 7.14 16.70 6.54
CA ARG A 211 7.14 17.62 5.39
C ARG A 211 8.06 18.83 5.56
N GLU A 212 8.33 19.23 6.80
CA GLU A 212 9.25 20.33 7.13
C GLU A 212 10.68 19.88 7.46
N MET A 213 10.96 18.56 7.43
CA MET A 213 12.33 18.06 7.63
C MET A 213 13.23 18.45 6.46
N GLU A 214 14.52 18.65 6.76
CA GLU A 214 15.54 18.98 5.75
C GLU A 214 15.61 17.93 4.64
N CYS A 215 15.50 16.64 4.97
CA CYS A 215 15.52 15.56 3.97
C CYS A 215 14.36 15.65 2.97
N ALA A 216 13.22 16.24 3.35
CA ALA A 216 12.04 16.35 2.50
C ALA A 216 12.03 17.59 1.60
N GLN A 217 12.97 18.53 1.76
CA GLN A 217 12.93 19.83 1.07
C GLN A 217 12.77 19.73 -0.45
N GLU A 218 13.41 18.75 -1.09
CA GLU A 218 13.40 18.58 -2.56
C GLU A 218 12.08 18.02 -3.10
N TYR A 219 11.27 17.38 -2.25
CA TYR A 219 10.04 16.70 -2.64
C TYR A 219 8.83 17.03 -1.76
N ARG A 220 8.94 18.00 -0.85
CA ARG A 220 7.90 18.38 0.13
C ARG A 220 6.54 18.71 -0.51
N ASP A 221 6.53 19.21 -1.73
CA ASP A 221 5.31 19.58 -2.45
C ASP A 221 4.61 18.37 -3.09
N LYS A 222 5.30 17.23 -3.12
CA LYS A 222 4.78 15.94 -3.57
C LYS A 222 4.18 15.12 -2.43
N ILE A 223 4.43 15.51 -1.17
CA ILE A 223 3.92 14.80 0.01
C ILE A 223 2.48 15.25 0.27
N MET A 224 1.55 14.30 0.19
CA MET A 224 0.17 14.52 0.58
C MET A 224 0.03 14.52 2.11
N LEU A 225 -0.58 15.55 2.66
CA LEU A 225 -0.93 15.59 4.08
C LEU A 225 -2.33 15.02 4.28
N ILE A 226 -2.45 14.16 5.28
CA ILE A 226 -3.73 13.62 5.75
C ILE A 226 -4.01 14.30 7.09
N THR A 227 -5.24 14.75 7.30
CA THR A 227 -5.68 15.51 8.47
C THR A 227 -6.71 14.77 9.30
N HIS A 228 -7.49 13.86 8.70
CA HIS A 228 -8.50 13.05 9.40
C HIS A 228 -8.78 11.74 8.66
N ARG A 229 -9.57 10.84 9.27
CA ARG A 229 -10.03 9.60 8.63
C ARG A 229 -11.14 9.88 7.61
N GLU A 230 -11.28 9.01 6.63
CA GLU A 230 -12.31 9.11 5.57
C GLU A 230 -12.15 10.37 4.70
N GLU A 231 -10.94 10.94 4.68
CA GLU A 231 -10.61 12.16 3.95
C GLU A 231 -10.39 11.86 2.47
N THR A 232 -11.07 12.60 1.59
CA THR A 232 -10.77 12.63 0.15
C THR A 232 -9.61 13.59 -0.08
N LEU A 233 -8.49 13.05 -0.56
CA LEU A 233 -7.21 13.77 -0.74
C LEU A 233 -7.10 14.44 -2.11
N LEU A 234 -7.74 13.84 -3.12
CA LEU A 234 -7.86 14.31 -4.50
C LEU A 234 -9.22 13.89 -5.04
#